data_AF-A0AAQ3SLA5-F1
#
_entry.id   AF-A0AAQ3SLA5-F1
#
_cell.length_a   1.000
_cell.length_b   1.000
_cell.length_c   1.000
_cell.angle_alpha   90.00
_cell.angle_beta   90.00
_cell.angle_gamma   90.00
#
_symmetry.space_group_name_H-M   'P 1'
#
loop_
_entity.id
_entity.type
_entity.pdbx_description
1 polymer ?
#
loop_
_entity_poly.entity_id
_entity_poly.type
_entity_poly.pdbx_seq_one_letter_code
_entity_poly.pdbx_strand_id
1 'polypeptide(L)'
;MHVKKLRNRDWKLIEDRIEKRLGNWKGKLLSYGGRLVPLNSVLSSLPMFILSFFEIPRGVLKKIEYFSHKIKYRLIKWPLICQPKDQGGLGIQNLDIQNKCLLIKWLFKLCNEDGLWPDLLRNKYMKNKPLAEVEKKPRDSHFWKGLMRVKDQFLNLGRFKLVSGNELSFWVDIWLDNQALKFKYPNLFSIVRKKHAAVANVLSSSPLNISFRRGLVGNKLLEWHNLVASLVHVNLKEGTNIFTWGLRKTGSFTVRSMYRALISNGTNMSQEIWRLKIPLNNKIFLWFLKKESESIQHLLFDCIYAQFLWRVIFITTGLMPPTNVVYLFGSWLKQGGSNLPWLLLTGAAAFCWALWLTRNGLTFNKCQSKIFLQVLFRGTHWLRFWAQLQRTDNMKDDIVRICRSLESLAMGLFASY
;
A
#
# COMPACT_ATOMS: atom_id res chain seq x y z
N MET A 1 18.73 6.67 -27.21
CA MET A 1 17.77 5.77 -26.53
C MET A 1 18.11 4.32 -26.87
N HIS A 2 18.39 3.48 -25.87
CA HIS A 2 18.77 2.08 -26.06
C HIS A 2 17.78 1.32 -26.96
N VAL A 3 18.29 0.79 -28.07
CA VAL A 3 17.53 -0.03 -29.03
C VAL A 3 17.57 -1.52 -28.65
N LYS A 4 18.61 -1.95 -27.92
CA LYS A 4 18.75 -3.34 -27.43
C LYS A 4 17.79 -3.62 -26.27
N LYS A 5 17.08 -4.74 -26.35
CA LYS A 5 16.23 -5.28 -25.28
C LYS A 5 17.10 -5.61 -24.07
N LEU A 6 16.77 -5.00 -22.93
CA LEU A 6 17.29 -5.45 -21.65
C LEU A 6 16.90 -6.90 -21.47
N ARG A 7 17.91 -7.77 -21.47
CA ARG A 7 17.76 -9.20 -21.22
C ARG A 7 17.74 -9.42 -19.72
N ASN A 8 17.20 -10.55 -19.28
CA ASN A 8 17.23 -10.92 -17.85
C ASN A 8 18.66 -10.88 -17.28
N ARG A 9 19.69 -11.14 -18.11
CA ARG A 9 21.10 -11.03 -17.73
C ARG A 9 21.51 -9.61 -17.27
N ASP A 10 20.90 -8.58 -17.84
CA ASP A 10 21.25 -7.19 -17.53
C ASP A 10 20.63 -6.78 -16.17
N TRP A 11 19.58 -7.50 -15.72
CA TRP A 11 19.02 -7.41 -14.38
C TRP A 11 19.81 -8.23 -13.35
N LYS A 12 20.64 -9.18 -13.80
CA LYS A 12 21.37 -10.11 -12.91
C LYS A 12 22.27 -9.37 -11.92
N LEU A 13 22.92 -8.28 -12.33
CA LEU A 13 23.72 -7.47 -11.42
C LEU A 13 22.90 -6.93 -10.23
N ILE A 14 21.64 -6.54 -10.47
CA ILE A 14 20.74 -6.08 -9.41
C ILE A 14 20.21 -7.26 -8.60
N GLU A 15 19.83 -8.36 -9.25
CA GLU A 15 19.44 -9.60 -8.57
C GLU A 15 20.53 -10.04 -7.58
N ASP A 16 21.79 -10.13 -8.03
CA ASP A 16 22.94 -10.57 -7.24
C ASP A 16 23.24 -9.60 -6.09
N ARG A 17 23.12 -8.28 -6.32
CA ARG A 17 23.31 -7.27 -5.26
C ARG A 17 22.22 -7.36 -4.20
N ILE A 18 20.97 -7.51 -4.61
CA ILE A 18 19.83 -7.69 -3.70
C ILE A 18 20.03 -9.00 -2.92
N GLU A 19 20.34 -10.10 -3.61
CA GLU A 19 20.57 -11.39 -2.98
C GLU A 19 21.72 -11.35 -1.97
N LYS A 20 22.86 -10.73 -2.32
CA LYS A 20 24.01 -10.60 -1.41
C LYS A 20 23.65 -9.80 -0.16
N ARG A 21 22.95 -8.66 -0.31
CA ARG A 21 22.51 -7.83 0.82
C ARG A 21 21.51 -8.57 1.70
N LEU A 22 20.51 -9.22 1.11
CA LEU A 22 19.50 -9.99 1.85
C LEU A 22 20.07 -11.28 2.45
N GLY A 23 21.05 -11.91 1.79
CA GLY A 23 21.72 -13.13 2.18
C GLY A 23 22.49 -12.97 3.49
N ASN A 24 23.20 -11.85 3.66
CA ASN A 24 23.95 -11.53 4.88
C ASN A 24 23.05 -11.41 6.13
N TRP A 25 21.74 -11.18 5.94
CA TRP A 25 20.78 -11.00 7.03
C TRP A 25 19.95 -12.26 7.34
N LYS A 26 20.23 -13.37 6.64
CA LYS A 26 19.59 -14.67 6.88
C LYS A 26 20.07 -15.38 8.15
N GLY A 27 21.11 -14.86 8.82
CA GLY A 27 21.58 -15.40 10.11
C GLY A 27 20.46 -15.46 11.17
N LYS A 28 20.47 -16.48 12.02
CA LYS A 28 19.46 -16.72 13.08
C LYS A 28 19.33 -15.58 14.11
N LEU A 29 20.19 -14.56 14.07
CA LEU A 29 20.31 -13.50 15.07
C LEU A 29 19.30 -12.35 14.90
N LEU A 30 18.74 -12.15 13.71
CA LEU A 30 17.79 -11.04 13.49
C LEU A 30 16.34 -11.47 13.70
N SER A 31 15.64 -10.68 14.51
CA SER A 31 14.20 -10.72 14.71
C SER A 31 13.41 -10.25 13.48
N TYR A 32 12.10 -10.51 13.42
CA TYR A 32 11.26 -10.12 12.27
C TYR A 32 11.35 -8.62 11.92
N GLY A 33 11.18 -7.74 12.90
CA GLY A 33 11.36 -6.29 12.74
C GLY A 33 12.79 -5.90 12.37
N GLY A 34 13.79 -6.60 12.91
CA GLY A 34 15.19 -6.44 12.51
C GLY A 34 15.47 -6.82 11.05
N ARG A 35 14.66 -7.71 10.44
CA ARG A 35 14.77 -8.06 9.02
C ARG A 35 13.91 -7.18 8.11
N LEU A 36 12.82 -6.61 8.64
CA LEU A 36 11.92 -5.72 7.90
C LEU A 36 12.62 -4.42 7.48
N VAL A 37 13.38 -3.81 8.40
CA VAL A 37 14.04 -2.51 8.15
C VAL A 37 15.08 -2.62 7.02
N PRO A 38 16.03 -3.56 7.05
CA PRO A 38 17.02 -3.70 5.99
C PRO A 38 16.41 -4.13 4.65
N LEU A 39 15.39 -5.00 4.67
CA LEU A 39 14.66 -5.39 3.47
C LEU A 39 14.06 -4.18 2.76
N ASN A 40 13.34 -3.32 3.51
CA ASN A 40 12.76 -2.10 2.95
C ASN A 40 13.81 -1.13 2.44
N SER A 41 14.92 -0.98 3.16
CA SER A 41 16.03 -0.15 2.72
C SER A 41 16.61 -0.63 1.38
N VAL A 42 16.76 -1.93 1.19
CA VAL A 42 17.30 -2.52 -0.05
C VAL A 42 16.34 -2.33 -1.22
N LEU A 43 15.06 -2.69 -1.03
CA LEU A 43 14.05 -2.60 -2.08
C LEU A 43 13.79 -1.14 -2.51
N SER A 44 13.92 -0.19 -1.57
CA SER A 44 13.67 1.24 -1.81
C SER A 44 14.85 2.00 -2.39
N SER A 45 16.02 1.38 -2.54
CA SER A 45 17.22 2.07 -3.02
C SER A 45 17.88 1.40 -4.22
N LEU A 46 18.17 0.10 -4.14
CA LEU A 46 18.97 -0.59 -5.17
C LEU A 46 18.29 -0.68 -6.54
N PRO A 47 17.02 -1.08 -6.67
CA PRO A 47 16.41 -1.26 -7.98
C PRO A 47 15.87 0.06 -8.56
N MET A 48 15.83 1.14 -7.79
CA MET A 48 15.07 2.34 -8.11
C MET A 48 15.44 3.01 -9.43
N PHE A 49 16.74 3.07 -9.74
CA PHE A 49 17.19 3.66 -11.00
C PHE A 49 16.67 2.88 -12.20
N ILE A 50 16.84 1.55 -12.22
CA ILE A 50 16.40 0.71 -13.35
C ILE A 50 14.87 0.68 -13.42
N LEU A 51 14.18 0.59 -12.28
CA LEU A 51 12.71 0.65 -12.24
C LEU A 51 12.12 1.98 -12.70
N SER A 52 12.92 3.06 -12.73
CA SER A 52 12.46 4.35 -13.25
C SER A 52 12.32 4.34 -14.77
N PHE A 53 13.16 3.58 -15.47
CA PHE A 53 13.25 3.61 -16.93
C PHE A 53 12.73 2.34 -17.60
N PHE A 54 12.69 1.22 -16.89
CA PHE A 54 12.41 -0.06 -17.49
C PHE A 54 11.37 -0.82 -16.69
N GLU A 55 10.44 -1.42 -17.42
CA GLU A 55 9.49 -2.34 -16.83
C GLU A 55 10.22 -3.57 -16.29
N ILE A 56 9.90 -3.95 -15.05
CA ILE A 56 10.50 -5.13 -14.44
C ILE A 56 9.99 -6.42 -15.11
N PRO A 57 10.88 -7.28 -15.64
CA PRO A 57 10.44 -8.57 -16.17
C PRO A 57 9.85 -9.44 -15.06
N ARG A 58 8.72 -10.12 -15.35
CA ARG A 58 8.04 -10.98 -14.37
C ARG A 58 8.95 -12.04 -13.73
N GLY A 59 9.90 -12.59 -14.50
CA GLY A 59 10.88 -13.55 -13.97
C GLY A 59 11.83 -12.96 -12.94
N VAL A 60 12.30 -11.72 -13.18
CA VAL A 60 13.17 -10.97 -12.26
C VAL A 60 12.39 -10.61 -10.98
N LEU A 61 11.16 -10.12 -11.14
CA LEU A 61 10.27 -9.81 -10.02
C LEU A 61 10.06 -11.05 -9.13
N LYS A 62 9.69 -12.20 -9.71
CA LYS A 62 9.48 -13.45 -8.96
C LYS A 62 10.72 -13.90 -8.20
N LYS A 63 11.92 -13.73 -8.76
CA LYS A 63 13.18 -14.05 -8.07
C LYS A 63 13.45 -13.13 -6.89
N ILE A 64 13.27 -11.82 -7.07
CA ILE A 64 13.45 -10.84 -5.99
C ILE A 64 12.44 -11.09 -4.86
N GLU A 65 11.18 -11.36 -5.20
CA GLU A 65 10.14 -11.76 -4.24
C GLU A 65 10.52 -13.07 -3.53
N TYR A 66 11.05 -14.06 -4.25
CA TYR A 66 11.53 -15.31 -3.66
C TYR A 66 12.65 -15.11 -2.64
N PHE A 67 13.65 -14.27 -2.93
CA PHE A 67 14.70 -13.93 -1.96
C PHE A 67 14.12 -13.25 -0.72
N SER A 68 13.11 -12.41 -0.92
CA SER A 68 12.41 -11.70 0.15
C SER A 68 11.52 -12.65 0.99
N HIS A 69 10.90 -13.66 0.37
CA HIS A 69 10.08 -14.68 1.03
C HIS A 69 10.89 -15.63 1.92
N LYS A 70 12.15 -15.91 1.58
CA LYS A 70 13.05 -16.71 2.44
C LYS A 70 13.24 -16.10 3.83
N ILE A 71 12.89 -14.83 4.02
CA ILE A 71 12.86 -14.14 5.31
C ILE A 71 11.60 -14.56 6.10
N LYS A 72 11.39 -15.86 6.39
CA LYS A 72 10.38 -16.45 7.32
C LYS A 72 8.98 -15.81 7.47
N TYR A 73 8.44 -15.03 6.53
CA TYR A 73 7.11 -14.40 6.65
C TYR A 73 5.99 -15.30 6.09
N ARG A 74 5.99 -16.59 6.46
CA ARG A 74 5.17 -17.63 5.81
C ARG A 74 3.67 -17.59 6.14
N LEU A 75 3.26 -16.67 7.00
CA LEU A 75 1.96 -16.62 7.65
C LEU A 75 0.92 -15.77 6.90
N ILE A 76 1.35 -14.81 6.07
CA ILE A 76 0.43 -13.86 5.40
C ILE A 76 0.75 -13.73 3.91
N LYS A 77 -0.30 -13.59 3.09
CA LYS A 77 -0.18 -13.35 1.64
C LYS A 77 0.69 -12.11 1.38
N TRP A 78 1.68 -12.23 0.50
CA TRP A 78 2.64 -11.17 0.17
C TRP A 78 2.00 -9.81 -0.17
N PRO A 79 0.93 -9.71 -0.98
CA PRO A 79 0.28 -8.42 -1.26
C PRO A 79 -0.23 -7.70 0.00
N LEU A 80 -0.70 -8.43 1.02
CA LEU A 80 -1.16 -7.85 2.29
C LEU A 80 0.03 -7.33 3.11
N ILE A 81 1.15 -8.04 3.10
CA ILE A 81 2.38 -7.60 3.78
C ILE A 81 2.92 -6.31 3.16
N CYS A 82 2.81 -6.17 1.83
CA CYS A 82 3.27 -4.99 1.11
C CYS A 82 2.42 -3.73 1.34
N GLN A 83 1.21 -3.86 1.90
CA GLN A 83 0.38 -2.70 2.19
C GLN A 83 1.09 -1.78 3.19
N PRO A 84 0.95 -0.44 3.05
CA PRO A 84 1.36 0.51 4.06
C PRO A 84 0.79 0.17 5.44
N LYS A 85 1.50 0.57 6.49
CA LYS A 85 1.07 0.35 7.88
C LYS A 85 -0.30 0.94 8.19
N ASP A 86 -0.58 2.11 7.61
CA ASP A 86 -1.87 2.80 7.68
C ASP A 86 -2.99 2.11 6.88
N GLN A 87 -2.65 1.18 5.99
CA GLN A 87 -3.59 0.35 5.24
C GLN A 87 -3.59 -1.11 5.73
N GLY A 88 -2.89 -1.40 6.83
CA GLY A 88 -2.92 -2.71 7.47
C GLY A 88 -1.91 -3.74 6.95
N GLY A 89 -0.80 -3.32 6.35
CA GLY A 89 0.36 -4.17 6.05
C GLY A 89 1.61 -3.82 6.84
N LEU A 90 2.76 -4.41 6.48
CA LEU A 90 4.06 -4.12 7.09
C LEU A 90 4.81 -2.97 6.39
N GLY A 91 4.29 -2.50 5.26
CA GLY A 91 4.92 -1.47 4.43
C GLY A 91 6.11 -1.99 3.64
N ILE A 92 6.11 -3.28 3.26
CA ILE A 92 7.12 -3.81 2.35
C ILE A 92 6.89 -3.26 0.95
N GLN A 93 7.93 -2.76 0.30
CA GLN A 93 7.75 -2.18 -1.02
C GLN A 93 7.43 -3.25 -2.07
N ASN A 94 6.30 -3.09 -2.74
CA ASN A 94 5.92 -3.88 -3.89
C ASN A 94 6.59 -3.28 -5.14
N LEU A 95 7.57 -4.00 -5.70
CA LEU A 95 8.37 -3.50 -6.82
C LEU A 95 7.58 -3.36 -8.13
N ASP A 96 6.55 -4.19 -8.36
CA ASP A 96 5.68 -4.07 -9.54
C ASP A 96 4.89 -2.76 -9.51
N ILE A 97 4.24 -2.48 -8.38
CA ILE A 97 3.47 -1.24 -8.18
C ILE A 97 4.41 -0.04 -8.19
N GLN A 98 5.57 -0.14 -7.54
CA GLN A 98 6.56 0.94 -7.55
C GLN A 98 7.02 1.26 -8.98
N ASN A 99 7.34 0.24 -9.79
CA ASN A 99 7.76 0.40 -11.18
C ASN A 99 6.69 1.11 -12.01
N LYS A 100 5.42 0.70 -11.89
CA LYS A 100 4.28 1.39 -12.52
C LYS A 100 4.22 2.86 -12.10
N CYS A 101 4.39 3.15 -10.80
CA CYS A 101 4.36 4.53 -10.30
C CYS A 101 5.48 5.41 -10.87
N LEU A 102 6.67 4.86 -11.05
CA LEU A 102 7.78 5.60 -11.64
C LEU A 102 7.60 5.83 -13.14
N LEU A 103 7.08 4.85 -13.87
CA LEU A 103 6.75 5.03 -15.29
C LEU A 103 5.66 6.08 -15.48
N ILE A 104 4.64 6.09 -14.61
CA ILE A 104 3.61 7.13 -14.63
C ILE A 104 4.17 8.51 -14.27
N LYS A 105 5.17 8.60 -13.38
CA LYS A 105 5.89 9.86 -13.13
C LYS A 105 6.46 10.43 -14.43
N TRP A 106 7.02 9.59 -15.30
CA TRP A 106 7.55 10.03 -16.58
C TRP A 106 6.46 10.52 -17.54
N LEU A 107 5.29 9.88 -17.56
CA LEU A 107 4.15 10.38 -18.34
C LEU A 107 3.65 11.74 -17.82
N PHE A 108 3.54 11.90 -16.51
CA PHE A 108 3.17 13.18 -15.89
C PHE A 108 4.15 14.29 -16.27
N LYS A 109 5.47 13.99 -16.22
CA LYS A 109 6.51 14.91 -16.65
C LYS A 109 6.43 15.22 -18.15
N LEU A 110 6.14 14.23 -19.00
CA LEU A 110 6.01 14.42 -20.45
C LEU A 110 4.87 15.39 -20.80
N CYS A 111 3.79 15.40 -20.02
CA CYS A 111 2.65 16.29 -20.24
C CYS A 111 2.86 17.72 -19.69
N ASN A 112 3.72 17.90 -18.68
CA ASN A 112 3.77 19.14 -17.91
C ASN A 112 5.14 19.85 -17.92
N GLU A 113 6.21 19.14 -18.28
CA GLU A 113 7.55 19.70 -18.38
C GLU A 113 7.87 20.01 -19.84
N ASP A 114 8.58 21.11 -20.05
CA ASP A 114 9.16 21.49 -21.33
C ASP A 114 10.68 21.32 -21.30
N GLY A 115 11.28 21.11 -22.48
CA GLY A 115 12.71 21.00 -22.65
C GLY A 115 13.13 19.90 -23.63
N LEU A 116 14.42 19.61 -23.66
CA LEU A 116 15.00 18.77 -24.70
C LEU A 116 14.48 17.32 -24.68
N TRP A 117 14.27 16.73 -23.50
CA TRP A 117 13.86 15.32 -23.41
C TRP A 117 12.36 15.08 -23.71
N PRO A 118 11.40 15.91 -23.23
CA PRO A 118 10.01 15.81 -23.67
C PRO A 118 9.90 16.04 -25.18
N ASP A 119 10.58 17.06 -25.71
CA ASP A 119 10.52 17.39 -27.14
C ASP A 119 11.07 16.26 -28.01
N LEU A 120 12.18 15.65 -27.60
CA LEU A 120 12.72 14.47 -28.28
C LEU A 120 11.71 13.31 -28.30
N LEU A 121 10.97 13.08 -27.20
CA LEU A 121 9.94 12.04 -27.14
C LEU A 121 8.72 12.40 -27.98
N ARG A 122 8.22 13.63 -27.89
CA ARG A 122 7.10 14.16 -28.66
C ARG A 122 7.38 14.04 -30.16
N ASN A 123 8.54 14.50 -30.61
CA ASN A 123 8.96 14.46 -32.01
C ASN A 123 9.17 13.04 -32.52
N LYS A 124 9.77 12.16 -31.71
CA LYS A 124 10.06 10.78 -32.12
C LYS A 124 8.82 9.90 -32.16
N TYR A 125 7.97 9.97 -31.12
CA TYR A 125 6.89 9.00 -30.92
C TYR A 125 5.48 9.56 -31.12
N MET A 126 5.23 10.82 -30.76
CA MET A 126 3.88 11.39 -30.81
C MET A 126 3.57 12.07 -32.14
N LYS A 127 4.53 12.76 -32.77
CA LYS A 127 4.37 13.44 -34.07
C LYS A 127 3.08 14.31 -34.13
N ASN A 128 2.89 15.17 -33.13
CA ASN A 128 1.72 16.05 -32.96
C ASN A 128 0.37 15.33 -32.72
N LYS A 129 0.39 14.04 -32.35
CA LYS A 129 -0.81 13.32 -31.95
C LYS A 129 -1.05 13.46 -30.44
N PRO A 130 -2.32 13.54 -30.00
CA PRO A 130 -2.65 13.43 -28.59
C PRO A 130 -2.10 12.13 -27.98
N LEU A 131 -1.64 12.18 -26.73
CA LEU A 131 -1.08 11.02 -26.04
C LEU A 131 -2.04 9.82 -26.07
N ALA A 132 -3.34 10.06 -25.96
CA ALA A 132 -4.38 9.04 -26.03
C ALA A 132 -4.33 8.21 -27.32
N GLU A 133 -4.03 8.82 -28.47
CA GLU A 133 -3.93 8.15 -29.78
C GLU A 133 -2.67 7.30 -29.92
N VAL A 134 -1.60 7.64 -29.20
CA VAL A 134 -0.30 7.03 -29.44
C VAL A 134 -0.28 5.58 -28.93
N GLU A 135 0.16 4.69 -29.80
CA GLU A 135 0.34 3.27 -29.51
C GLU A 135 1.81 2.87 -29.66
N LYS A 136 2.18 1.82 -28.91
CA LYS A 136 3.53 1.24 -28.98
C LYS A 136 3.73 0.50 -30.32
N LYS A 137 4.90 0.69 -30.92
CA LYS A 137 5.34 -0.02 -32.13
C LYS A 137 6.43 -1.05 -31.81
N PRO A 138 6.59 -2.11 -32.63
CA PRO A 138 7.62 -3.13 -32.40
C PRO A 138 9.05 -2.58 -32.32
N ARG A 139 9.38 -1.52 -33.07
CA ARG A 139 10.71 -0.89 -33.10
C ARG A 139 10.91 0.20 -32.04
N ASP A 140 9.91 0.49 -31.22
CA ASP A 140 10.03 1.52 -30.18
C ASP A 140 11.00 1.11 -29.07
N SER A 141 11.56 2.13 -28.41
CA SER A 141 12.44 1.91 -27.26
C SER A 141 11.69 1.23 -26.11
N HIS A 142 12.42 0.49 -25.29
CA HIS A 142 11.83 -0.22 -24.13
C HIS A 142 11.24 0.74 -23.11
N PHE A 143 11.86 1.90 -22.93
CA PHE A 143 11.32 2.98 -22.11
C PHE A 143 9.94 3.41 -22.62
N TRP A 144 9.82 3.73 -23.92
CA TRP A 144 8.53 4.13 -24.51
C TRP A 144 7.46 3.05 -24.40
N LYS A 145 7.83 1.79 -24.68
CA LYS A 145 6.92 0.64 -24.51
C LYS A 145 6.43 0.50 -23.07
N GLY A 146 7.29 0.76 -22.09
CA GLY A 146 6.94 0.79 -20.67
C GLY A 146 5.92 1.89 -20.36
N LEU A 147 6.15 3.11 -20.86
CA LEU A 147 5.20 4.22 -20.72
C LEU A 147 3.84 3.89 -21.34
N MET A 148 3.81 3.36 -22.56
CA MET A 148 2.56 3.01 -23.25
C MET A 148 1.77 1.91 -22.52
N ARG A 149 2.42 1.05 -21.73
CA ARG A 149 1.74 0.02 -20.93
C ARG A 149 1.01 0.58 -19.72
N VAL A 150 1.47 1.71 -19.17
CA VAL A 150 0.84 2.39 -18.03
C VAL A 150 0.02 3.63 -18.46
N LYS A 151 -0.04 3.92 -19.77
CA LYS A 151 -0.72 5.08 -20.35
C LYS A 151 -2.18 5.17 -19.91
N ASP A 152 -2.96 4.12 -20.10
CA ASP A 152 -4.40 4.17 -19.82
C ASP A 152 -4.66 4.35 -18.32
N GLN A 153 -3.85 3.72 -17.48
CA GLN A 153 -3.91 3.91 -16.04
C GLN A 153 -3.56 5.36 -15.64
N PHE A 154 -2.59 5.99 -16.30
CA PHE A 154 -2.24 7.39 -16.08
C PHE A 154 -3.38 8.32 -16.48
N LEU A 155 -3.91 8.18 -17.70
CA LEU A 155 -4.99 9.02 -18.22
C LEU A 155 -6.27 8.91 -17.38
N ASN A 156 -6.57 7.73 -16.84
CA ASN A 156 -7.74 7.53 -15.97
C ASN A 156 -7.58 8.12 -14.55
N LEU A 157 -6.36 8.48 -14.13
CA LEU A 157 -6.07 8.98 -12.78
C LEU A 157 -5.89 10.51 -12.72
N GLY A 158 -6.10 11.21 -13.84
CA GLY A 158 -6.00 12.66 -13.89
C GLY A 158 -6.88 13.27 -14.98
N ARG A 159 -6.75 14.58 -15.15
CA ARG A 159 -7.50 15.35 -16.15
C ARG A 159 -6.64 16.50 -16.67
N PHE A 160 -6.88 16.90 -17.91
CA PHE A 160 -6.21 18.04 -18.51
C PHE A 160 -7.00 19.32 -18.26
N LYS A 161 -6.29 20.38 -17.88
CA LYS A 161 -6.80 21.74 -17.96
C LYS A 161 -6.58 22.25 -19.39
N LEU A 162 -7.67 22.50 -20.10
CA LEU A 162 -7.63 22.96 -21.48
C LEU A 162 -6.99 24.36 -21.58
N VAL A 163 -6.05 24.51 -22.51
CA VAL A 163 -5.45 25.79 -22.92
C VAL A 163 -5.51 25.89 -24.44
N SER A 164 -4.62 25.19 -25.17
CA SER A 164 -4.59 25.21 -26.65
C SER A 164 -5.34 24.05 -27.29
N GLY A 165 -5.46 22.90 -26.63
CA GLY A 165 -6.17 21.73 -27.16
C GLY A 165 -5.48 20.95 -28.28
N ASN A 166 -4.24 21.30 -28.67
CA ASN A 166 -3.51 20.63 -29.77
C ASN A 166 -3.11 19.18 -29.42
N GLU A 167 -2.64 18.95 -28.20
CA GLU A 167 -2.15 17.64 -27.73
C GLU A 167 -3.20 16.84 -26.96
N LEU A 168 -4.46 17.26 -27.03
CA LEU A 168 -5.55 16.76 -26.22
C LEU A 168 -6.62 16.10 -27.09
N SER A 169 -6.98 14.86 -26.81
CA SER A 169 -8.03 14.14 -27.52
C SER A 169 -9.42 14.56 -27.04
N PHE A 170 -10.25 15.05 -27.95
CA PHE A 170 -11.59 15.55 -27.64
C PHE A 170 -12.47 14.52 -26.94
N TRP A 171 -12.52 13.28 -27.44
CA TRP A 171 -13.43 12.26 -26.92
C TRP A 171 -12.86 11.44 -25.77
N VAL A 172 -11.54 11.22 -25.76
CA VAL A 172 -10.90 10.19 -24.93
C VAL A 172 -10.31 10.75 -23.66
N ASP A 173 -9.78 11.98 -23.71
CA ASP A 173 -9.18 12.62 -22.53
C ASP A 173 -10.26 13.27 -21.66
N ILE A 174 -9.98 13.37 -20.35
CA ILE A 174 -10.83 14.09 -19.40
C ILE A 174 -10.37 15.54 -19.36
N TRP A 175 -11.16 16.46 -19.90
CA TRP A 175 -10.79 17.89 -19.98
C TRP A 175 -11.93 18.88 -19.76
N LEU A 176 -13.18 18.48 -20.03
CA LEU A 176 -14.35 19.33 -19.85
C LEU A 176 -14.93 19.13 -18.43
N ASP A 177 -15.35 17.91 -18.12
CA ASP A 177 -16.01 17.54 -16.87
C ASP A 177 -15.13 16.59 -16.03
N ASN A 178 -15.76 15.82 -15.14
CA ASN A 178 -15.13 14.76 -14.34
C ASN A 178 -15.03 13.41 -15.07
N GLN A 179 -15.46 13.32 -16.32
CA GLN A 179 -15.38 12.11 -17.14
C GLN A 179 -15.11 12.43 -18.62
N ALA A 180 -14.56 11.47 -19.35
CA ALA A 180 -14.29 11.62 -20.78
C ALA A 180 -15.62 11.66 -21.58
N LEU A 181 -15.67 12.46 -22.64
CA LEU A 181 -16.87 12.64 -23.45
C LEU A 181 -17.36 11.34 -24.10
N LYS A 182 -16.45 10.39 -24.40
CA LYS A 182 -16.84 9.06 -24.92
C LYS A 182 -17.74 8.26 -23.97
N PHE A 183 -17.64 8.50 -22.65
CA PHE A 183 -18.47 7.83 -21.65
C PHE A 183 -19.76 8.62 -21.38
N LYS A 184 -19.70 9.95 -21.45
CA LYS A 184 -20.87 10.82 -21.30
C LYS A 184 -21.83 10.70 -22.49
N TYR A 185 -21.28 10.58 -23.71
CA TYR A 185 -22.02 10.51 -24.97
C TYR A 185 -21.61 9.28 -25.80
N PRO A 186 -21.92 8.06 -25.33
CA PRO A 186 -21.47 6.81 -25.98
C PRO A 186 -22.11 6.63 -27.35
N ASN A 187 -23.36 7.09 -27.55
CA ASN A 187 -24.06 6.96 -28.82
C ASN A 187 -23.41 7.82 -29.90
N LEU A 188 -23.01 9.06 -29.56
CA LEU A 188 -22.21 9.90 -30.45
C LEU A 188 -20.85 9.27 -30.76
N PHE A 189 -20.10 8.86 -29.72
CA PHE A 189 -18.76 8.30 -29.89
C PHE A 189 -18.73 7.06 -30.78
N SER A 190 -19.79 6.23 -30.76
CA SER A 190 -19.92 5.03 -31.58
C SER A 190 -19.93 5.33 -33.10
N ILE A 191 -20.45 6.50 -33.51
CA ILE A 191 -20.63 6.88 -34.91
C ILE A 191 -19.61 7.92 -35.40
N VAL A 192 -18.76 8.46 -34.53
CA VAL A 192 -17.71 9.41 -34.93
C VAL A 192 -16.67 8.73 -35.83
N ARG A 193 -16.24 9.43 -36.89
CA ARG A 193 -15.17 8.94 -37.79
C ARG A 193 -13.78 9.02 -37.13
N LYS A 194 -13.44 10.16 -36.53
CA LYS A 194 -12.13 10.43 -35.89
C LYS A 194 -12.24 10.39 -34.36
N LYS A 195 -12.06 9.21 -33.75
CA LYS A 195 -12.18 9.01 -32.29
C LYS A 195 -11.14 9.77 -31.46
N HIS A 196 -9.98 10.05 -32.05
CA HIS A 196 -8.86 10.71 -31.37
C HIS A 196 -8.60 12.15 -31.83
N ALA A 197 -9.57 12.79 -32.49
CA ALA A 197 -9.42 14.17 -32.96
C ALA A 197 -8.97 15.11 -31.83
N ALA A 198 -8.00 15.98 -32.14
CA ALA A 198 -7.52 16.99 -31.21
C ALA A 198 -8.63 18.02 -30.91
N VAL A 199 -8.71 18.51 -29.66
CA VAL A 199 -9.71 19.52 -29.27
C VAL A 199 -9.58 20.78 -30.11
N ALA A 200 -8.35 21.25 -30.36
CA ALA A 200 -8.09 22.41 -31.20
C ALA A 200 -8.68 22.27 -32.60
N ASN A 201 -8.53 21.08 -33.21
CA ASN A 201 -9.05 20.81 -34.54
C ASN A 201 -10.58 20.67 -34.55
N VAL A 202 -11.19 20.20 -33.46
CA VAL A 202 -12.65 20.10 -33.34
C VAL A 202 -13.29 21.48 -33.19
N LEU A 203 -12.65 22.37 -32.43
CA LEU A 203 -13.14 23.73 -32.12
C LEU A 203 -12.69 24.78 -33.16
N SER A 204 -11.98 24.39 -34.22
CA SER A 204 -11.46 25.33 -35.22
C SER A 204 -12.53 25.88 -36.17
N SER A 205 -13.72 25.30 -36.19
CA SER A 205 -14.84 25.73 -37.04
C SER A 205 -16.16 25.79 -36.27
N SER A 206 -17.06 26.63 -36.77
CA SER A 206 -18.48 26.65 -36.39
C SER A 206 -19.31 26.32 -37.63
N PRO A 207 -20.03 25.17 -37.70
CA PRO A 207 -20.18 24.14 -36.67
C PRO A 207 -18.90 23.34 -36.38
N LEU A 208 -18.87 22.65 -35.24
CA LEU A 208 -17.75 21.82 -34.79
C LEU A 208 -17.27 20.86 -35.89
N ASN A 209 -15.95 20.74 -36.05
CA ASN A 209 -15.32 19.88 -37.04
C ASN A 209 -15.36 18.39 -36.64
N ILE A 210 -16.58 17.84 -36.56
CA ILE A 210 -16.85 16.45 -36.22
C ILE A 210 -17.63 15.82 -37.36
N SER A 211 -17.08 14.73 -37.90
CA SER A 211 -17.75 13.94 -38.92
C SER A 211 -18.29 12.64 -38.33
N PHE A 212 -19.55 12.37 -38.64
CA PHE A 212 -20.26 11.15 -38.24
C PHE A 212 -20.37 10.17 -39.42
N ARG A 213 -20.50 8.87 -39.11
CA ARG A 213 -20.73 7.80 -40.09
C ARG A 213 -22.22 7.68 -40.47
N ARG A 214 -23.10 8.25 -39.66
CA ARG A 214 -24.57 8.18 -39.79
C ARG A 214 -25.16 9.54 -39.43
N GLY A 215 -26.36 9.85 -39.94
CA GLY A 215 -27.11 11.04 -39.54
C GLY A 215 -27.43 11.06 -38.05
N LEU A 216 -27.52 12.26 -37.49
CA LEU A 216 -27.93 12.49 -36.10
C LEU A 216 -29.46 12.57 -36.04
N VAL A 217 -30.10 11.56 -35.46
CA VAL A 217 -31.57 11.48 -35.32
C VAL A 217 -31.92 11.01 -33.92
N GLY A 218 -33.07 11.45 -33.40
CA GLY A 218 -33.57 11.08 -32.07
C GLY A 218 -32.59 11.43 -30.96
N ASN A 219 -32.33 10.47 -30.06
CA ASN A 219 -31.44 10.64 -28.91
C ASN A 219 -30.03 11.15 -29.28
N LYS A 220 -29.52 10.80 -30.47
CA LYS A 220 -28.19 11.26 -30.90
C LYS A 220 -28.17 12.76 -31.19
N LEU A 221 -29.26 13.29 -31.74
CA LEU A 221 -29.38 14.73 -32.00
C LEU A 221 -29.49 15.50 -30.68
N LEU A 222 -30.23 14.97 -29.70
CA LEU A 222 -30.32 15.54 -28.36
C LEU A 222 -28.96 15.55 -27.65
N GLU A 223 -28.24 14.41 -27.67
CA GLU A 223 -26.87 14.33 -27.12
C GLU A 223 -25.93 15.33 -27.80
N TRP A 224 -26.08 15.52 -29.12
CA TRP A 224 -25.28 16.48 -29.88
C TRP A 224 -25.56 17.92 -29.46
N HIS A 225 -26.82 18.31 -29.32
CA HIS A 225 -27.19 19.64 -28.84
C HIS A 225 -26.67 19.89 -27.42
N ASN A 226 -26.80 18.92 -26.51
CA ASN A 226 -26.26 19.01 -25.16
C ASN A 226 -24.73 19.16 -25.15
N LEU A 227 -24.03 18.43 -26.03
CA LEU A 227 -22.60 18.56 -26.19
C LEU A 227 -22.21 19.96 -26.69
N VAL A 228 -22.84 20.44 -27.76
CA VAL A 228 -22.57 21.78 -28.32
C VAL A 228 -22.84 22.87 -27.29
N ALA A 229 -23.96 22.78 -26.56
CA ALA A 229 -24.30 23.72 -25.49
C ALA A 229 -23.23 23.75 -24.39
N SER A 230 -22.69 22.59 -23.98
CA SER A 230 -21.61 22.54 -22.98
C SER A 230 -20.29 23.17 -23.43
N LEU A 231 -20.12 23.39 -24.74
CA LEU A 231 -18.90 23.93 -25.34
C LEU A 231 -18.97 25.44 -25.62
N VAL A 232 -20.13 26.09 -25.44
CA VAL A 232 -20.35 27.51 -25.79
C VAL A 232 -19.36 28.45 -25.09
N HIS A 233 -18.93 28.13 -23.88
CA HIS A 233 -18.01 28.95 -23.09
C HIS A 233 -16.55 28.49 -23.16
N VAL A 234 -16.22 27.53 -24.03
CA VAL A 234 -14.87 26.99 -24.15
C VAL A 234 -14.06 27.86 -25.12
N ASN A 235 -13.11 28.61 -24.58
CA ASN A 235 -12.20 29.44 -25.37
C ASN A 235 -10.78 28.89 -25.32
N LEU A 236 -10.20 28.65 -26.51
CA LEU A 236 -8.81 28.24 -26.64
C LEU A 236 -7.88 29.44 -26.52
N LYS A 237 -6.72 29.23 -25.90
CA LYS A 237 -5.66 30.21 -25.74
C LYS A 237 -4.33 29.64 -26.21
N GLU A 238 -3.38 30.51 -26.52
CA GLU A 238 -2.00 30.11 -26.76
C GLU A 238 -1.38 29.56 -25.47
N GLY A 239 -0.68 28.43 -25.59
CA GLY A 239 0.01 27.78 -24.46
C GLY A 239 -0.10 26.25 -24.47
N THR A 240 0.46 25.62 -23.44
CA THR A 240 0.46 24.17 -23.25
C THR A 240 -0.65 23.74 -22.29
N ASN A 241 -1.28 22.60 -22.57
CA ASN A 241 -2.30 22.05 -21.67
C ASN A 241 -1.61 21.50 -20.40
N ILE A 242 -2.25 21.66 -19.24
CA ILE A 242 -1.67 21.19 -17.96
C ILE A 242 -2.41 19.93 -17.51
N PHE A 243 -1.69 18.84 -17.33
CA PHE A 243 -2.23 17.63 -16.73
C PHE A 243 -2.26 17.72 -15.20
N THR A 244 -3.45 17.64 -14.62
CA THR A 244 -3.68 17.69 -13.18
C THR A 244 -3.94 16.30 -12.61
N TRP A 245 -3.27 15.97 -11.50
CA TRP A 245 -3.37 14.67 -10.85
C TRP A 245 -4.61 14.57 -9.95
N GLY A 246 -5.47 13.57 -10.18
CA GLY A 246 -6.77 13.45 -9.50
C GLY A 246 -6.70 12.98 -8.05
N LEU A 247 -5.60 12.35 -7.61
CA LEU A 247 -5.51 11.78 -6.25
C LEU A 247 -5.13 12.80 -5.16
N ARG A 248 -4.79 14.04 -5.52
CA ARG A 248 -4.44 15.09 -4.58
C ARG A 248 -5.21 16.36 -4.90
N LYS A 249 -5.73 17.03 -3.86
CA LYS A 249 -6.42 18.33 -4.00
C LYS A 249 -5.56 19.41 -4.65
N THR A 250 -4.24 19.33 -4.48
CA THR A 250 -3.27 20.25 -5.09
C THR A 250 -3.04 20.01 -6.58
N GLY A 251 -3.53 18.91 -7.15
CA GLY A 251 -3.26 18.52 -8.54
C GLY A 251 -1.82 18.06 -8.81
N SER A 252 -0.92 18.09 -7.82
CA SER A 252 0.49 17.74 -7.98
C SER A 252 0.77 16.25 -7.83
N PHE A 253 1.54 15.70 -8.77
CA PHE A 253 1.90 14.29 -8.79
C PHE A 253 2.95 13.95 -7.73
N THR A 254 2.73 12.85 -7.01
CA THR A 254 3.78 12.22 -6.22
C THR A 254 3.71 10.71 -6.37
N VAL A 255 4.87 10.06 -6.51
CA VAL A 255 4.99 8.60 -6.56
C VAL A 255 4.33 7.96 -5.33
N ARG A 256 4.50 8.59 -4.16
CA ARG A 256 3.87 8.14 -2.89
C ARG A 256 2.34 8.13 -2.95
N SER A 257 1.72 9.20 -3.46
CA SER A 257 0.25 9.27 -3.57
C SER A 257 -0.31 8.19 -4.50
N MET A 258 0.37 7.96 -5.62
CA MET A 258 -0.02 6.95 -6.59
C MET A 258 0.18 5.54 -6.02
N TYR A 259 1.34 5.26 -5.41
CA TYR A 259 1.63 3.96 -4.80
C TYR A 259 0.55 3.59 -3.78
N ARG A 260 0.14 4.55 -2.93
CA ARG A 260 -0.91 4.37 -1.92
C ARG A 260 -2.29 4.07 -2.52
N ALA A 261 -2.62 4.65 -3.67
CA ALA A 261 -3.88 4.37 -4.34
C ALA A 261 -3.86 2.98 -5.00
N LEU A 262 -2.74 2.57 -5.58
CA LEU A 262 -2.62 1.28 -6.28
C LEU A 262 -2.48 0.07 -5.37
N ILE A 263 -1.85 0.24 -4.19
CA ILE A 263 -1.66 -0.85 -3.22
C ILE A 263 -2.88 -1.05 -2.30
N SER A 264 -3.79 -0.08 -2.25
CA SER A 264 -4.96 -0.12 -1.39
C SER A 264 -5.94 -1.19 -1.86
N ASN A 265 -6.36 -2.07 -0.94
CA ASN A 265 -7.44 -3.04 -1.19
C ASN A 265 -8.79 -2.56 -0.64
N GLY A 266 -8.96 -1.25 -0.38
CA GLY A 266 -10.20 -0.69 0.17
C GLY A 266 -10.41 -0.94 1.68
N THR A 267 -9.52 -1.67 2.34
CA THR A 267 -9.61 -1.94 3.78
C THR A 267 -8.88 -0.88 4.59
N ASN A 268 -9.62 -0.03 5.30
CA ASN A 268 -9.05 0.82 6.35
C ASN A 268 -8.86 -0.02 7.61
N MET A 269 -7.61 -0.17 8.06
CA MET A 269 -7.28 -0.89 9.28
C MET A 269 -6.90 0.09 10.37
N SER A 270 -7.40 -0.14 11.59
CA SER A 270 -7.04 0.69 12.74
C SER A 270 -5.52 0.76 12.92
N GLN A 271 -5.01 2.01 13.03
CA GLN A 271 -3.59 2.32 13.22
C GLN A 271 -3.10 2.09 14.65
N GLU A 272 -3.97 1.67 15.57
CA GLU A 272 -3.68 1.54 17.01
C GLU A 272 -2.40 0.74 17.27
N ILE A 273 -2.23 -0.42 16.62
CA ILE A 273 -1.03 -1.28 16.76
C ILE A 273 0.25 -0.52 16.42
N TRP A 274 0.22 0.31 15.39
CA TRP A 274 1.39 1.06 14.93
C TRP A 274 1.69 2.27 15.82
N ARG A 275 0.67 2.82 16.50
CA ARG A 275 0.78 3.94 17.45
C ARG A 275 1.30 3.51 18.83
N LEU A 276 1.17 2.23 19.21
CA LEU A 276 1.71 1.71 20.47
C LEU A 276 3.21 1.99 20.63
N LYS A 277 3.67 2.32 21.83
CA LYS A 277 5.11 2.53 22.11
C LYS A 277 5.78 1.24 22.58
N ILE A 278 5.84 0.25 21.69
CA ILE A 278 6.49 -1.05 21.93
C ILE A 278 7.50 -1.37 20.82
N PRO A 279 8.48 -2.26 21.06
CA PRO A 279 9.43 -2.69 20.03
C PRO A 279 8.75 -3.16 18.74
N LEU A 280 9.36 -2.89 17.58
CA LEU A 280 8.80 -3.18 16.26
C LEU A 280 8.44 -4.66 16.07
N ASN A 281 9.23 -5.57 16.64
CA ASN A 281 8.95 -7.01 16.64
C ASN A 281 7.57 -7.34 17.23
N ASN A 282 7.22 -6.64 18.30
CA ASN A 282 6.02 -6.90 19.07
C ASN A 282 4.82 -6.31 18.33
N LYS A 283 4.98 -5.15 17.67
CA LYS A 283 3.98 -4.61 16.74
C LYS A 283 3.71 -5.55 15.56
N ILE A 284 4.77 -6.09 14.96
CA ILE A 284 4.65 -7.05 13.85
C ILE A 284 3.94 -8.32 14.32
N PHE A 285 4.24 -8.79 15.53
CA PHE A 285 3.53 -9.91 16.15
C PHE A 285 2.04 -9.63 16.38
N LEU A 286 1.69 -8.50 17.01
CA LEU A 286 0.28 -8.10 17.18
C LEU A 286 -0.44 -7.95 15.84
N TRP A 287 0.27 -7.49 14.82
CA TRP A 287 -0.25 -7.39 13.47
C TRP A 287 -0.52 -8.77 12.84
N PHE A 288 0.37 -9.76 13.04
CA PHE A 288 0.13 -11.15 12.65
C PHE A 288 -1.12 -11.72 13.33
N LEU A 289 -1.26 -11.53 14.64
CA LEU A 289 -2.41 -12.01 15.41
C LEU A 289 -3.74 -11.46 14.89
N LYS A 290 -3.77 -10.25 14.35
CA LYS A 290 -4.98 -9.62 13.81
C LYS A 290 -5.38 -10.14 12.41
N LYS A 291 -4.49 -10.84 11.69
CA LYS A 291 -4.65 -11.16 10.26
C LYS A 291 -4.78 -12.65 9.92
N GLU A 292 -4.50 -13.57 10.85
CA GLU A 292 -4.62 -15.02 10.60
C GLU A 292 -5.89 -15.64 11.18
N SER A 293 -6.32 -16.74 10.56
CA SER A 293 -7.40 -17.64 10.99
C SER A 293 -6.89 -19.08 11.10
N GLU A 294 -5.83 -19.33 11.88
CA GLU A 294 -5.51 -20.70 12.35
C GLU A 294 -5.12 -20.67 13.83
N SER A 295 -5.91 -21.39 14.64
CA SER A 295 -5.82 -21.69 16.09
C SER A 295 -5.20 -20.64 17.03
N ILE A 296 -5.18 -19.35 16.69
CA ILE A 296 -4.92 -18.24 17.63
C ILE A 296 -5.91 -18.33 18.81
N GLN A 297 -7.12 -18.79 18.51
CA GLN A 297 -8.15 -19.13 19.48
C GLN A 297 -7.60 -20.08 20.55
N HIS A 298 -7.04 -21.21 20.13
CA HIS A 298 -6.37 -22.13 21.04
C HIS A 298 -5.14 -21.51 21.71
N LEU A 299 -4.25 -20.87 20.95
CA LEU A 299 -2.98 -20.38 21.51
C LEU A 299 -3.15 -19.30 22.58
N LEU A 300 -4.07 -18.36 22.35
CA LEU A 300 -4.26 -17.18 23.20
C LEU A 300 -5.42 -17.30 24.16
N PHE A 301 -6.37 -18.21 23.95
CA PHE A 301 -7.59 -18.28 24.77
C PHE A 301 -7.91 -19.70 25.25
N ASP A 302 -7.85 -20.72 24.39
CA ASP A 302 -8.32 -22.07 24.78
C ASP A 302 -7.24 -22.98 25.37
N CYS A 303 -5.95 -22.65 25.22
CA CYS A 303 -4.85 -23.43 25.77
C CYS A 303 -4.82 -23.31 27.30
N ILE A 304 -4.49 -24.40 28.00
CA ILE A 304 -4.47 -24.46 29.47
C ILE A 304 -3.61 -23.35 30.10
N TYR A 305 -2.49 -22.96 29.45
CA TYR A 305 -1.65 -21.84 29.88
C TYR A 305 -2.31 -20.48 29.71
N ALA A 306 -3.07 -20.30 28.62
CA ALA A 306 -3.81 -19.07 28.35
C ALA A 306 -5.02 -18.93 29.28
N GLN A 307 -5.80 -19.99 29.45
CA GLN A 307 -6.93 -20.02 30.38
C GLN A 307 -6.49 -19.72 31.81
N PHE A 308 -5.40 -20.35 32.27
CA PHE A 308 -4.82 -20.07 33.59
C PHE A 308 -4.43 -18.59 33.72
N LEU A 309 -3.69 -18.07 32.75
CA LEU A 309 -3.20 -16.70 32.77
C LEU A 309 -4.35 -15.67 32.78
N TRP A 310 -5.35 -15.83 31.91
CA TRP A 310 -6.51 -14.92 31.87
C TRP A 310 -7.38 -15.04 33.12
N ARG A 311 -7.48 -16.21 33.76
CA ARG A 311 -8.17 -16.37 35.05
C ARG A 311 -7.45 -15.62 36.17
N VAL A 312 -6.12 -15.70 36.24
CA VAL A 312 -5.34 -14.94 37.24
C VAL A 312 -5.48 -13.44 37.02
N ILE A 313 -5.51 -12.98 35.76
CA ILE A 313 -5.80 -11.58 35.42
C ILE A 313 -7.23 -11.19 35.85
N PHE A 314 -8.22 -12.03 35.60
CA PHE A 314 -9.61 -11.78 36.01
C PHE A 314 -9.74 -11.65 37.53
N ILE A 315 -9.15 -12.57 38.30
CA ILE A 315 -9.20 -12.54 39.77
C ILE A 315 -8.55 -11.28 40.34
N THR A 316 -7.46 -10.80 39.73
CA THR A 316 -6.70 -9.65 40.25
C THR A 316 -7.21 -8.30 39.79
N THR A 317 -7.84 -8.22 38.62
CA THR A 317 -8.24 -6.93 38.00
C THR A 317 -9.74 -6.78 37.80
N GLY A 318 -10.52 -7.86 37.96
CA GLY A 318 -11.95 -7.91 37.65
C GLY A 318 -12.27 -7.91 36.15
N LEU A 319 -11.26 -7.84 35.27
CA LEU A 319 -11.45 -7.77 33.82
C LEU A 319 -11.88 -9.13 33.27
N MET A 320 -13.04 -9.18 32.62
CA MET A 320 -13.55 -10.42 32.05
C MET A 320 -12.57 -11.02 31.06
N PRO A 321 -12.28 -12.33 31.11
CA PRO A 321 -11.30 -12.93 30.23
C PRO A 321 -11.72 -12.76 28.77
N PRO A 322 -10.79 -12.38 27.89
CA PRO A 322 -11.07 -12.23 26.47
C PRO A 322 -11.34 -13.60 25.84
N THR A 323 -12.39 -13.70 25.03
CA THR A 323 -12.80 -14.96 24.40
C THR A 323 -12.25 -15.15 23.00
N ASN A 324 -11.90 -14.08 22.30
CA ASN A 324 -11.28 -14.14 20.97
C ASN A 324 -10.51 -12.84 20.66
N VAL A 325 -9.72 -12.86 19.58
CA VAL A 325 -8.88 -11.73 19.16
C VAL A 325 -9.70 -10.48 18.83
N VAL A 326 -10.88 -10.66 18.21
CA VAL A 326 -11.75 -9.54 17.80
C VAL A 326 -12.31 -8.82 19.03
N TYR A 327 -12.70 -9.58 20.06
CA TYR A 327 -13.15 -9.06 21.34
C TYR A 327 -11.99 -8.38 22.09
N LEU A 328 -10.83 -9.05 22.19
CA LEU A 328 -9.63 -8.54 22.87
C LEU A 328 -9.18 -7.16 22.35
N PHE A 329 -9.12 -6.98 21.03
CA PHE A 329 -8.72 -5.71 20.40
C PHE A 329 -9.90 -4.79 20.07
N GLY A 330 -11.11 -5.13 20.51
CA GLY A 330 -12.35 -4.39 20.25
C GLY A 330 -12.98 -3.89 21.55
N SER A 331 -14.12 -4.48 21.91
CA SER A 331 -14.90 -4.08 23.08
C SER A 331 -14.25 -4.41 24.43
N TRP A 332 -13.32 -5.37 24.49
CA TRP A 332 -12.61 -5.72 25.73
C TRP A 332 -11.81 -4.54 26.29
N LEU A 333 -11.16 -3.74 25.43
CA LEU A 333 -10.40 -2.56 25.82
C LEU A 333 -11.27 -1.46 26.46
N LYS A 334 -12.59 -1.53 26.31
CA LYS A 334 -13.54 -0.57 26.89
C LYS A 334 -13.91 -0.91 28.33
N GLN A 335 -13.56 -2.10 28.83
CA GLN A 335 -13.87 -2.52 30.21
C GLN A 335 -13.15 -1.68 31.27
N GLY A 336 -12.02 -1.04 30.94
CA GLY A 336 -11.26 -0.18 31.85
C GLY A 336 -11.70 1.28 31.92
N GLY A 337 -12.82 1.66 31.30
CA GLY A 337 -13.27 3.06 31.24
C GLY A 337 -12.56 3.93 30.20
N SER A 338 -12.90 5.23 30.15
CA SER A 338 -12.48 6.17 29.09
C SER A 338 -11.00 6.53 29.10
N ASN A 339 -10.28 6.34 30.22
CA ASN A 339 -8.88 6.81 30.39
C ASN A 339 -7.81 5.70 30.37
N LEU A 340 -8.18 4.41 30.34
CA LEU A 340 -7.26 3.26 30.38
C LEU A 340 -7.12 2.37 29.11
N PRO A 341 -7.74 2.61 27.93
CA PRO A 341 -7.67 1.67 26.80
C PRO A 341 -6.24 1.31 26.35
N TRP A 342 -5.34 2.30 26.36
CA TRP A 342 -3.95 2.10 25.93
C TRP A 342 -3.12 1.27 26.91
N LEU A 343 -3.46 1.32 28.19
CA LEU A 343 -2.80 0.57 29.25
C LEU A 343 -3.25 -0.89 29.24
N LEU A 344 -4.56 -1.11 29.08
CA LEU A 344 -5.13 -2.44 28.86
C LEU A 344 -4.57 -3.10 27.59
N LEU A 345 -4.43 -2.32 26.51
CA LEU A 345 -3.83 -2.82 25.28
C LEU A 345 -2.35 -3.20 25.46
N THR A 346 -1.61 -2.44 26.28
CA THR A 346 -0.21 -2.76 26.59
C THR A 346 -0.10 -4.02 27.45
N GLY A 347 -0.97 -4.19 28.45
CA GLY A 347 -1.11 -5.40 29.27
C GLY A 347 -1.46 -6.63 28.44
N ALA A 348 -2.55 -6.57 27.68
CA ALA A 348 -2.97 -7.64 26.79
C ALA A 348 -1.86 -8.05 25.82
N ALA A 349 -1.16 -7.08 25.23
CA ALA A 349 -0.06 -7.35 24.32
C ALA A 349 1.13 -8.06 25.03
N ALA A 350 1.49 -7.64 26.24
CA ALA A 350 2.59 -8.22 27.01
C ALA A 350 2.32 -9.69 27.36
N PHE A 351 1.10 -10.00 27.78
CA PHE A 351 0.67 -11.35 28.09
C PHE A 351 0.53 -12.25 26.87
N CYS A 352 -0.04 -11.74 25.76
CA CYS A 352 -0.08 -12.47 24.49
C CYS A 352 1.34 -12.79 23.98
N TRP A 353 2.29 -11.86 24.16
CA TRP A 353 3.68 -12.08 23.80
C TRP A 353 4.37 -13.13 24.69
N ALA A 354 4.08 -13.14 26.00
CA ALA A 354 4.58 -14.17 26.91
C ALA A 354 4.06 -15.57 26.55
N LEU A 355 2.77 -15.70 26.23
CA LEU A 355 2.16 -16.94 25.75
C LEU A 355 2.85 -17.43 24.45
N TRP A 356 3.04 -16.53 23.49
CA TRP A 356 3.72 -16.83 22.23
C TRP A 356 5.17 -17.30 22.41
N LEU A 357 5.96 -16.59 23.23
CA LEU A 357 7.34 -16.97 23.53
C LEU A 357 7.43 -18.33 24.23
N THR A 358 6.47 -18.64 25.09
CA THR A 358 6.42 -19.90 25.83
C THR A 358 6.13 -21.05 24.89
N ARG A 359 5.10 -20.93 24.03
CA ARG A 359 4.78 -21.93 23.01
C ARG A 359 5.93 -22.16 22.04
N ASN A 360 6.55 -21.10 21.52
CA ASN A 360 7.66 -21.27 20.57
C ASN A 360 8.88 -21.95 21.20
N GLY A 361 9.12 -21.74 22.50
CA GLY A 361 10.13 -22.49 23.23
C GLY A 361 9.82 -23.99 23.33
N LEU A 362 8.55 -24.35 23.57
CA LEU A 362 8.10 -25.74 23.65
C LEU A 362 8.15 -26.44 22.28
N THR A 363 7.67 -25.78 21.22
CA THR A 363 7.55 -26.42 19.90
C THR A 363 8.86 -26.49 19.12
N PHE A 364 9.75 -25.51 19.26
CA PHE A 364 10.96 -25.43 18.44
C PHE A 364 12.25 -25.79 19.18
N ASN A 365 12.28 -25.68 20.51
CA ASN A 365 13.51 -25.91 21.29
C ASN A 365 13.44 -27.18 22.16
N LYS A 366 12.38 -28.01 22.06
CA LYS A 366 12.17 -29.24 22.87
C LYS A 366 12.46 -29.06 24.37
N CYS A 367 12.21 -27.87 24.93
CA CYS A 367 12.37 -27.65 26.37
C CYS A 367 11.27 -28.39 27.15
N GLN A 368 11.61 -28.96 28.31
CA GLN A 368 10.63 -29.50 29.25
C GLN A 368 9.57 -28.45 29.63
N SER A 369 8.38 -28.94 30.00
CA SER A 369 7.19 -28.15 30.34
C SER A 369 7.54 -26.99 31.27
N LYS A 370 7.28 -25.77 30.82
CA LYS A 370 7.51 -24.57 31.62
C LYS A 370 6.38 -24.44 32.64
N ILE A 371 6.73 -24.25 33.90
CA ILE A 371 5.79 -24.03 35.01
C ILE A 371 4.91 -22.82 34.67
N PHE A 372 3.59 -22.89 34.92
CA PHE A 372 2.60 -21.84 34.64
C PHE A 372 3.05 -20.45 35.15
N LEU A 373 3.69 -20.41 36.31
CA LEU A 373 4.33 -19.22 36.91
C LEU A 373 5.28 -18.52 35.94
N GLN A 374 6.06 -19.26 35.16
CA GLN A 374 7.05 -18.67 34.25
C GLN A 374 6.40 -17.88 33.11
N VAL A 375 5.21 -18.27 32.67
CA VAL A 375 4.44 -17.50 31.67
C VAL A 375 3.96 -16.19 32.27
N LEU A 376 3.45 -16.25 33.50
CA LEU A 376 2.96 -15.09 34.24
C LEU A 376 4.08 -14.10 34.55
N PHE A 377 5.21 -14.56 35.12
CA PHE A 377 6.39 -13.73 35.40
C PHE A 377 7.01 -13.12 34.13
N ARG A 378 7.00 -13.86 33.00
CA ARG A 378 7.40 -13.28 31.70
C ARG A 378 6.43 -12.20 31.26
N GLY A 379 5.13 -12.42 31.44
CA GLY A 379 4.08 -11.45 31.13
C GLY A 379 4.20 -10.17 31.94
N THR A 380 4.36 -10.27 33.26
CA THR A 380 4.54 -9.12 34.16
C THR A 380 5.88 -8.41 33.93
N HIS A 381 6.95 -9.14 33.63
CA HIS A 381 8.22 -8.55 33.20
C HIS A 381 8.04 -7.69 31.93
N TRP A 382 7.41 -8.24 30.89
CA TRP A 382 7.15 -7.48 29.65
C TRP A 382 6.21 -6.31 29.87
N LEU A 383 5.20 -6.47 30.73
CA LEU A 383 4.27 -5.41 31.08
C LEU A 383 5.00 -4.25 31.77
N ARG A 384 5.84 -4.51 32.77
CA ARG A 384 6.68 -3.49 33.41
C ARG A 384 7.62 -2.81 32.42
N PHE A 385 8.29 -3.59 31.57
CA PHE A 385 9.21 -3.05 30.57
C PHE A 385 8.50 -2.18 29.53
N TRP A 386 7.32 -2.56 29.05
CA TRP A 386 6.57 -1.77 28.06
C TRP A 386 5.81 -0.60 28.68
N ALA A 387 5.45 -0.69 29.96
CA ALA A 387 4.89 0.42 30.72
C ALA A 387 5.83 1.61 30.80
N GLN A 388 7.14 1.36 30.97
CA GLN A 388 8.17 2.41 30.98
C GLN A 388 8.25 3.20 29.67
N LEU A 389 7.79 2.62 28.56
CA LEU A 389 7.77 3.26 27.25
C LEU A 389 6.54 4.17 27.04
N GLN A 390 5.56 4.15 27.96
CA GLN A 390 4.35 4.98 27.89
C GLN A 390 4.58 6.39 28.47
N ARG A 391 3.77 7.37 28.03
CA ARG A 391 3.96 8.81 28.32
C ARG A 391 3.40 9.27 29.68
N THR A 392 2.60 8.44 30.35
CA THR A 392 1.86 8.80 31.56
C THR A 392 2.60 8.31 32.81
N ASP A 393 3.32 9.21 33.48
CA ASP A 393 4.10 8.89 34.69
C ASP A 393 3.22 8.39 35.85
N ASN A 394 2.02 8.94 36.03
CA ASN A 394 1.07 8.54 37.07
C ASN A 394 0.55 7.09 36.94
N MET A 395 0.74 6.43 35.78
CA MET A 395 0.24 5.07 35.55
C MET A 395 1.31 3.98 35.76
N LYS A 396 2.55 4.37 36.06
CA LYS A 396 3.64 3.43 36.29
C LYS A 396 3.46 2.69 37.62
N ASP A 397 3.05 3.41 38.66
CA ASP A 397 2.85 2.84 40.00
C ASP A 397 1.68 1.85 40.03
N ASP A 398 0.60 2.14 39.32
CA ASP A 398 -0.54 1.23 39.17
C ASP A 398 -0.13 -0.06 38.45
N ILE A 399 0.66 0.03 37.38
CA ILE A 399 1.16 -1.16 36.68
C ILE A 399 2.08 -1.99 37.58
N VAL A 400 2.95 -1.34 38.36
CA VAL A 400 3.84 -2.04 39.30
C VAL A 400 3.02 -2.73 40.39
N ARG A 401 1.99 -2.08 40.94
CA ARG A 401 1.05 -2.66 41.91
C ARG A 401 0.29 -3.84 41.32
N ILE A 402 -0.29 -3.70 40.12
CA ILE A 402 -1.01 -4.78 39.43
C ILE A 402 -0.07 -5.97 39.17
N CYS A 403 1.16 -5.74 38.70
CA CYS A 403 2.13 -6.81 38.47
C CYS A 403 2.53 -7.51 39.77
N ARG A 404 2.71 -6.78 40.88
CA ARG A 404 3.01 -7.37 42.20
C ARG A 404 1.83 -8.19 42.73
N SER A 405 0.60 -7.70 42.56
CA SER A 405 -0.63 -8.43 42.92
C SER A 405 -0.78 -9.72 42.12
N LEU A 406 -0.57 -9.66 40.80
CA LEU A 406 -0.56 -10.83 39.91
C LEU A 406 0.47 -11.89 40.33
N GLU A 407 1.69 -11.46 40.66
CA GLU A 407 2.75 -12.37 41.08
C GLU A 407 2.48 -12.96 42.47
N SER A 408 2.02 -12.15 43.42
CA SER A 408 1.68 -12.61 44.78
C SER A 408 0.53 -13.61 44.77
N LEU A 409 -0.53 -13.35 44.00
CA LEU A 409 -1.68 -14.24 43.87
C LEU A 409 -1.30 -15.56 43.17
N ALA A 410 -0.46 -15.48 42.13
CA ALA A 410 0.05 -16.68 41.46
C ALA A 410 0.92 -17.52 42.41
N MET A 411 1.84 -16.89 43.16
CA MET A 411 2.68 -17.61 44.14
C MET A 411 1.84 -18.24 45.25
N GLY A 412 0.81 -17.55 45.76
CA GLY A 412 -0.10 -18.09 46.77
C GLY A 412 -0.87 -19.32 46.29
N LEU A 413 -1.37 -19.31 45.06
CA LEU A 413 -2.08 -20.45 44.45
C LEU A 413 -1.20 -21.70 44.25
N PHE A 414 0.12 -21.53 44.08
CA PHE A 414 1.06 -22.64 43.93
C PHE A 414 1.73 -23.04 45.25
N ALA A 415 1.70 -22.20 46.28
CA ALA A 415 2.15 -22.54 47.63
C ALA A 415 1.08 -23.32 48.42
N SER A 416 -0.18 -23.25 48.00
CA SER A 416 -1.32 -23.97 48.61
C SER A 416 -1.56 -25.37 48.03
N TYR A 417 -0.60 -25.94 47.29
CA TYR A 417 -0.67 -27.26 46.65
C TYR A 417 0.53 -28.12 46.99
#